data_AF-A0A938Q1M7-F1
#
_entry.id   AF-A0A938Q1M7-F1
#
_cell.length_a   1.000
_cell.length_b   1.000
_cell.length_c   1.000
_cell.angle_alpha   90.00
_cell.angle_beta   90.00
_cell.angle_gamma   90.00
#
_symmetry.space_group_name_H-M   'P 1'
#
loop_
_entity.id
_entity.type
_entity.pdbx_description
1 polymer ?
#
loop_
_entity_poly.entity_id
_entity_poly.type
_entity_poly.pdbx_seq_one_letter_code
_entity_poly.pdbx_strand_id
1 'polypeptide(L)'
;MVLFTQKVTLPLVYDVVKSDAFLIDSKDQGGQLPIANSMTEMAFAHCNNYIKSEFDDRSSLTFSDKPLNSWSLGNYEYVINAKATITNDSKAEAKKYACRIAYKNGDDLSGAADIANWSVEGIDGIEGL
;
A
#
# COMPACT_ATOMS: atom_id res chain seq x y z
N MET A 1 -22.14 -47.28 9.91
CA MET A 1 -20.78 -47.33 9.31
C MET A 1 -20.49 -45.98 8.67
N VAL A 2 -20.22 -44.94 9.47
CA VAL A 2 -19.91 -43.57 9.00
C VAL A 2 -18.88 -42.95 9.94
N LEU A 3 -17.69 -43.57 10.04
CA LEU A 3 -16.59 -43.07 10.87
C LEU A 3 -15.21 -43.10 10.16
N PHE A 4 -15.16 -43.45 8.87
CA PHE A 4 -13.89 -43.69 8.17
C PHE A 4 -13.54 -42.71 7.04
N THR A 5 -14.41 -41.75 6.70
CA THR A 5 -14.15 -40.83 5.57
C THR A 5 -13.44 -39.53 5.95
N GLN A 6 -13.22 -39.24 7.24
CA GLN A 6 -12.55 -37.99 7.65
C GLN A 6 -11.02 -38.07 7.69
N LYS A 7 -10.40 -39.24 7.50
CA LYS A 7 -8.98 -39.45 7.86
C LYS A 7 -8.01 -39.67 6.70
N VAL A 8 -8.43 -39.43 5.45
CA VAL A 8 -7.58 -39.70 4.28
C VAL A 8 -7.33 -38.47 3.40
N THR A 9 -8.23 -37.47 3.40
CA THR A 9 -8.11 -36.26 2.57
C THR A 9 -7.63 -35.01 3.31
N LEU A 10 -7.37 -35.11 4.63
CA LEU A 10 -6.88 -33.99 5.44
C LEU A 10 -5.35 -33.82 5.56
N PRO A 11 -4.43 -34.73 5.18
CA PRO A 11 -3.01 -34.46 5.40
C PRO A 11 -2.44 -33.41 4.42
N LEU A 12 -2.96 -33.31 3.19
CA LEU A 12 -2.44 -32.39 2.16
C LEU A 12 -2.77 -30.91 2.42
N VAL A 13 -3.90 -30.61 3.08
CA VAL A 13 -4.29 -29.22 3.36
C VAL A 13 -3.46 -28.65 4.53
N TYR A 14 -3.14 -29.47 5.53
CA TYR A 14 -2.33 -29.05 6.67
C TYR A 14 -0.88 -28.70 6.29
N ASP A 15 -0.31 -29.39 5.29
CA ASP A 15 1.05 -29.11 4.83
C ASP A 15 1.14 -27.79 4.05
N VAL A 16 0.06 -27.37 3.37
CA VAL A 16 0.01 -26.06 2.69
C VAL A 16 -0.17 -24.91 3.69
N VAL A 17 -0.96 -25.10 4.75
CA VAL A 17 -1.19 -24.09 5.79
C VAL A 17 0.06 -23.86 6.68
N LYS A 18 0.93 -24.87 6.79
CA LYS A 18 2.21 -24.79 7.52
C LYS A 18 3.39 -24.30 6.70
N SER A 19 3.20 -24.02 5.41
CA SER A 19 4.28 -23.51 4.58
C SER A 19 4.59 -22.07 4.97
N ASP A 20 5.88 -21.76 5.17
CA ASP A 20 6.45 -20.42 5.41
C ASP A 20 6.04 -19.37 4.34
N ALA A 21 5.34 -19.79 3.29
CA ALA A 21 4.71 -18.93 2.29
C ALA A 21 3.51 -18.13 2.81
N PHE A 22 2.88 -18.50 3.93
CA PHE A 22 1.69 -17.80 4.45
C PHE A 22 1.95 -16.96 5.71
N LEU A 23 2.98 -17.27 6.49
CA LEU A 23 3.33 -16.56 7.73
C LEU A 23 4.66 -15.82 7.53
N ILE A 24 4.60 -14.63 6.94
CA ILE A 24 5.74 -13.72 6.98
C ILE A 24 5.81 -13.14 8.39
N ASP A 25 6.83 -13.51 9.15
CA ASP A 25 7.11 -12.93 10.46
C ASP A 25 7.64 -11.50 10.23
N SER A 26 6.72 -10.54 10.28
CA SER A 26 6.96 -9.11 10.07
C SER A 26 6.67 -8.36 11.36
N LYS A 27 7.54 -7.41 11.72
CA LYS A 27 7.28 -6.50 12.84
C LYS A 27 6.16 -5.51 12.53
N ASP A 28 5.85 -5.29 11.26
CA ASP A 28 4.70 -4.53 10.80
C ASP A 28 3.46 -5.42 10.75
N GLN A 29 2.51 -5.17 11.66
CA GLN A 29 1.23 -5.86 11.73
C GLN A 29 0.14 -5.03 11.06
N GLY A 30 -0.63 -5.67 10.19
CA GLY A 30 -1.77 -5.06 9.54
C GLY A 30 -2.90 -4.77 10.53
N GLY A 31 -3.65 -3.70 10.25
CA GLY A 31 -4.73 -3.24 11.13
C GLY A 31 -5.89 -2.63 10.37
N GLN A 32 -7.10 -2.77 10.91
CA GLN A 32 -8.30 -2.13 10.36
C GLN A 32 -8.38 -0.63 10.67
N LEU A 33 -7.66 -0.20 11.71
CA LEU A 33 -7.60 1.20 12.12
C LEU A 33 -6.53 1.96 11.35
N PRO A 34 -6.77 3.22 10.99
CA PRO A 34 -5.73 4.07 10.43
C PRO A 34 -4.57 4.25 11.41
N ILE A 35 -3.36 4.26 10.88
CA ILE A 35 -2.12 4.50 11.63
C ILE A 35 -1.40 5.72 11.06
N ALA A 36 -0.64 6.40 11.91
CA ALA A 36 0.24 7.50 11.51
C ALA A 36 1.60 7.29 12.17
N ASN A 37 2.56 6.84 11.39
CA ASN A 37 3.95 6.63 11.77
C ASN A 37 4.90 7.01 10.63
N SER A 38 6.21 6.97 10.89
CA SER A 38 7.24 7.32 9.91
C SER A 38 7.14 6.52 8.60
N MET A 39 6.77 5.24 8.66
CA MET A 39 6.62 4.41 7.46
C MET A 39 5.43 4.85 6.61
N THR A 40 4.29 5.17 7.23
CA THR A 40 3.14 5.71 6.49
C THR A 40 3.37 7.11 5.94
N GLU A 41 4.21 7.92 6.59
CA GLU A 41 4.64 9.23 6.07
C GLU A 41 5.54 9.06 4.84
N MET A 42 6.49 8.13 4.89
CA MET A 42 7.34 7.80 3.72
C MET A 42 6.51 7.20 2.58
N ALA A 43 5.62 6.26 2.89
CA ALA A 43 4.68 5.69 1.92
C ALA A 43 3.87 6.78 1.21
N PHE A 44 3.34 7.75 1.96
CA PHE A 44 2.64 8.90 1.40
C PHE A 44 3.53 9.74 0.48
N ALA A 45 4.74 10.09 0.93
CA ALA A 45 5.68 10.87 0.12
C ALA A 45 6.04 10.15 -1.20
N HIS A 46 6.32 8.85 -1.14
CA HIS A 46 6.66 8.05 -2.32
C HIS A 46 5.47 7.88 -3.28
N CYS A 47 4.27 7.67 -2.76
CA CYS A 47 3.05 7.69 -3.58
C CYS A 47 2.90 9.02 -4.32
N ASN A 48 3.10 10.16 -3.66
CA ASN A 48 2.96 11.47 -4.28
C ASN A 48 4.03 11.71 -5.36
N ASN A 49 5.27 11.27 -5.09
CA ASN A 49 6.37 11.35 -6.05
C ASN A 49 6.08 10.50 -7.29
N TYR A 50 5.57 9.28 -7.11
CA TYR A 50 5.18 8.40 -8.22
C TYR A 50 4.03 9.00 -9.03
N ILE A 51 2.96 9.47 -8.38
CA ILE A 51 1.85 10.12 -9.10
C ILE A 51 2.39 11.29 -9.91
N LYS A 52 3.25 12.13 -9.32
CA LYS A 52 3.84 13.28 -10.01
C LYS A 52 4.72 12.88 -11.21
N SER A 53 5.40 11.73 -11.18
CA SER A 53 6.23 11.28 -12.31
C SER A 53 5.40 10.73 -13.47
N GLU A 54 4.22 10.19 -13.19
CA GLU A 54 3.34 9.58 -14.19
C GLU A 54 2.26 10.54 -14.71
N PHE A 55 2.00 11.66 -14.02
CA PHE A 55 0.93 12.60 -14.36
C PHE A 55 1.29 13.51 -15.55
N ASP A 56 0.37 13.67 -16.51
CA ASP A 56 0.57 14.46 -17.74
C ASP A 56 0.95 15.94 -17.46
N ASP A 57 1.97 16.42 -18.17
CA ASP A 57 2.58 17.76 -18.07
C ASP A 57 1.62 18.92 -18.33
N ARG A 58 0.46 18.66 -18.93
CA ARG A 58 -0.56 19.67 -19.25
C ARG A 58 -1.29 20.22 -18.03
N SER A 59 -1.10 19.60 -16.86
CA SER A 59 -1.88 19.83 -15.66
C SER A 59 -0.98 19.94 -14.42
N SER A 60 -1.25 20.91 -13.54
CA SER A 60 -0.45 21.04 -12.31
C SER A 60 -1.09 20.29 -11.16
N LEU A 61 -0.32 19.45 -10.47
CA LEU A 61 -0.76 18.67 -9.33
C LEU A 61 -0.18 19.22 -8.02
N THR A 62 -1.03 19.45 -7.02
CA THR A 62 -0.64 19.86 -5.66
C THR A 62 -1.21 18.89 -4.65
N PHE A 63 -0.37 18.29 -3.81
CA PHE A 63 -0.80 17.34 -2.78
C PHE A 63 -1.08 18.04 -1.45
N SER A 64 -1.91 17.43 -0.60
CA SER A 64 -2.05 17.86 0.79
C SER A 64 -0.77 17.60 1.60
N ASP A 65 -0.54 18.35 2.67
CA ASP A 65 0.65 18.16 3.53
C ASP A 65 0.68 16.81 4.24
N LYS A 66 -0.49 16.19 4.42
CA LYS A 66 -0.68 14.91 5.09
C LYS A 66 -1.77 14.08 4.43
N PRO A 67 -1.73 12.74 4.56
CA PRO A 67 -2.82 11.89 4.11
C PRO A 67 -4.08 12.11 4.95
N LEU A 68 -5.25 11.77 4.40
CA LEU A 68 -6.50 11.73 5.15
C LEU A 68 -6.47 10.55 6.14
N ASN A 69 -6.06 9.38 5.65
CA ASN A 69 -5.90 8.16 6.43
C ASN A 69 -4.81 7.29 5.78
N SER A 70 -4.11 6.52 6.60
CA SER A 70 -3.13 5.53 6.14
C SER A 70 -3.36 4.23 6.91
N TRP A 71 -3.25 3.09 6.24
CA TRP A 71 -3.38 1.77 6.86
C TRP A 71 -2.14 0.95 6.56
N SER A 72 -1.69 0.14 7.53
CA SER A 72 -0.81 -0.99 7.27
C SER A 72 -1.68 -2.22 6.98
N LEU A 73 -1.35 -2.93 5.90
CA LEU A 73 -1.89 -4.25 5.60
C LEU A 73 -1.04 -5.38 6.22
N GLY A 74 0.06 -5.02 6.90
CA GLY A 74 1.09 -5.93 7.36
C GLY A 74 2.14 -6.17 6.28
N ASN A 75 3.26 -6.77 6.68
CA ASN A 75 4.37 -7.06 5.77
C ASN A 75 4.86 -5.81 5.01
N TYR A 76 4.82 -4.65 5.67
CA TYR A 76 5.25 -3.37 5.09
C TYR A 76 4.49 -2.96 3.82
N GLU A 77 3.26 -3.45 3.68
CA GLU A 77 2.30 -2.97 2.70
C GLU A 77 1.40 -1.91 3.32
N TYR A 78 1.18 -0.83 2.57
CA TYR A 78 0.42 0.31 3.03
C TYR A 78 -0.64 0.73 2.02
N VAL A 79 -1.77 1.22 2.53
CA VAL A 79 -2.79 1.92 1.74
C VAL A 79 -2.87 3.34 2.24
N ILE A 80 -2.67 4.30 1.33
CA ILE A 80 -2.69 5.72 1.63
C ILE A 80 -3.89 6.36 0.94
N ASN A 81 -4.77 6.98 1.72
CA ASN A 81 -5.89 7.76 1.21
C ASN A 81 -5.62 9.24 1.44
N ALA A 82 -5.62 10.04 0.39
CA ALA A 82 -5.23 11.44 0.44
C ALA A 82 -5.99 12.30 -0.57
N LYS A 83 -5.67 13.59 -0.61
CA LYS A 83 -6.26 14.56 -1.53
C LYS A 83 -5.16 15.22 -2.35
N ALA A 84 -5.45 15.44 -3.62
CA ALA A 84 -4.66 16.27 -4.51
C ALA A 84 -5.57 17.29 -5.19
N THR A 85 -5.03 18.48 -5.46
CA THR A 85 -5.66 19.50 -6.27
C THR A 85 -5.02 19.48 -7.65
N ILE A 86 -5.84 19.22 -8.66
CA ILE A 86 -5.48 19.25 -10.07
C ILE A 86 -5.91 20.62 -10.60
N THR A 87 -5.01 21.34 -11.26
CA THR A 87 -5.34 22.61 -11.92
C THR A 87 -5.15 22.49 -13.43
N ASN A 88 -6.23 22.71 -14.18
CA ASN A 88 -6.31 22.66 -15.64
C ASN A 88 -6.97 23.92 -16.16
N ASP A 89 -6.37 24.61 -17.15
CA ASP A 89 -6.98 25.75 -17.87
C ASP A 89 -7.72 26.74 -16.95
N SER A 90 -7.09 27.10 -15.81
CA SER A 90 -7.62 28.01 -14.77
C SER A 90 -8.74 27.47 -13.87
N LYS A 91 -9.02 26.15 -13.89
CA LYS A 91 -9.93 25.47 -12.95
C LYS A 91 -9.13 24.54 -12.04
N ALA A 92 -9.28 24.74 -10.74
CA ALA A 92 -8.72 23.87 -9.71
C ALA A 92 -9.82 22.93 -9.18
N GLU A 93 -9.55 21.63 -9.18
CA GLU A 93 -10.44 20.61 -8.63
C GLU A 93 -9.68 19.76 -7.59
N ALA A 94 -10.27 19.60 -6.40
CA ALA A 94 -9.75 18.70 -5.38
C ALA A 94 -10.29 17.28 -5.59
N LYS A 95 -9.39 16.34 -5.90
CA LYS A 95 -9.68 14.90 -6.01
C LYS A 95 -9.16 14.17 -4.79
N LYS A 96 -9.85 13.10 -4.41
CA LYS A 96 -9.35 12.12 -3.44
C LYS A 96 -8.73 10.96 -4.21
N TYR A 97 -7.65 10.40 -3.69
CA TYR A 97 -7.02 9.22 -4.27
C TYR A 97 -6.65 8.22 -3.19
N ALA A 98 -6.52 6.97 -3.63
CA ALA A 98 -5.93 5.90 -2.87
C ALA A 98 -4.66 5.41 -3.59
N CYS A 99 -3.60 5.16 -2.83
CA CYS A 99 -2.35 4.58 -3.34
C CYS A 99 -2.00 3.36 -2.49
N ARG A 100 -1.81 2.21 -3.13
CA ARG A 100 -1.28 1.00 -2.50
C ARG A 100 0.20 0.91 -2.81
N ILE A 101 1.02 0.79 -1.77
CA ILE A 101 2.49 0.80 -1.89
C ILE A 101 3.11 -0.20 -0.90
N ALA A 102 4.15 -0.88 -1.33
CA ALA A 102 4.87 -1.87 -0.54
C ALA A 102 6.35 -1.50 -0.41
N TYR A 103 6.92 -1.69 0.79
CA TYR A 103 8.36 -1.56 1.00
C TYR A 103 9.04 -2.94 0.89
N LYS A 104 10.09 -3.02 0.07
CA LYS A 104 10.70 -4.29 -0.36
C LYS A 104 11.66 -4.89 0.65
N ASN A 105 12.24 -4.09 1.54
CA ASN A 105 13.31 -4.55 2.44
C ASN A 105 12.79 -4.99 3.82
N GLY A 106 11.47 -5.10 3.97
CA GLY A 106 10.83 -5.58 5.19
C GLY A 106 11.30 -4.83 6.43
N ASP A 107 11.78 -5.59 7.41
CA ASP A 107 12.25 -5.09 8.71
C ASP A 107 13.46 -4.14 8.65
N ASP A 108 14.23 -4.11 7.55
CA ASP A 108 15.36 -3.18 7.38
C ASP A 108 14.88 -1.82 6.86
N LEU A 109 14.66 -0.87 7.77
CA LEU A 109 14.14 0.46 7.44
C LEU A 109 15.21 1.46 6.98
N SER A 110 16.49 1.06 6.92
CA SER A 110 17.57 1.99 6.55
C SER A 110 17.43 2.55 5.13
N GLY A 111 16.79 1.79 4.22
CA GLY A 111 16.52 2.17 2.84
C GLY A 111 15.16 2.82 2.60
N ALA A 112 14.36 3.09 3.63
CA ALA A 112 12.97 3.56 3.47
C ALA A 112 12.85 4.95 2.81
N ALA A 113 13.91 5.76 2.83
CA ALA A 113 13.94 7.04 2.13
C ALA A 113 14.15 6.91 0.60
N ASP A 114 14.62 5.76 0.11
CA ASP A 114 14.90 5.54 -1.32
C ASP A 114 13.69 4.90 -2.01
N ILE A 115 13.12 5.61 -2.99
CA ILE A 115 11.94 5.16 -3.75
C ILE A 115 12.16 3.83 -4.49
N ALA A 116 13.41 3.47 -4.83
CA ALA A 116 13.71 2.19 -5.48
C ALA A 116 13.38 0.97 -4.58
N ASN A 117 13.42 1.17 -3.26
CA ASN A 117 13.03 0.17 -2.27
C ASN A 117 11.51 0.09 -2.06
N TRP A 118 10.73 0.90 -2.78
CA TRP A 118 9.28 0.86 -2.76
C TRP A 118 8.72 0.36 -4.09
N SER A 119 7.53 -0.19 -4.03
CA SER A 119 6.74 -0.63 -5.17
C SER A 119 5.35 -0.03 -5.05
N VAL A 120 4.95 0.79 -6.03
CA VAL A 120 3.58 1.29 -6.11
C VAL A 120 2.75 0.25 -6.84
N GLU A 121 1.87 -0.41 -6.10
CA GLU A 121 1.05 -1.52 -6.60
C GLU A 121 -0.19 -1.03 -7.36
N GLY A 122 -0.63 0.20 -7.07
CA GLY A 122 -1.74 0.82 -7.78
C GLY A 122 -2.19 2.15 -7.18
N ILE A 123 -2.77 2.98 -8.05
CA ILE A 123 -3.38 4.27 -7.69
C ILE A 123 -4.81 4.30 -8.23
N ASP A 124 -5.72 4.88 -7.46
CA ASP A 124 -7.12 5.05 -7.81
C ASP A 124 -7.61 6.46 -7.44
N GLY A 125 -8.62 6.98 -8.14
CA GLY A 125 -9.29 8.26 -7.85
C GLY A 125 -8.66 9.51 -8.47
N ILE A 126 -7.50 9.40 -9.11
CA ILE A 126 -6.94 10.43 -10.00
C ILE A 126 -6.88 9.85 -11.40
N GLU A 127 -7.82 10.30 -12.25
CA GLU A 127 -7.87 9.97 -13.67
C GLU A 127 -6.91 10.91 -14.43
N GLY A 128 -6.05 10.36 -15.29
CA GLY A 128 -5.02 11.12 -16.02
C GLY A 128 -3.57 10.66 -15.79
N LEU A 129 -3.39 9.52 -15.10
CA LEU A 129 -2.21 8.65 -15.22
C LEU A 129 -2.29 7.84 -16.52
#